data_AF-A0A5M4AG58-F1
#
_entry.id   AF-A0A5M4AG58-F1
#
_cell.length_a   1.000
_cell.length_b   1.000
_cell.length_c   1.000
_cell.angle_alpha   90.00
_cell.angle_beta   90.00
_cell.angle_gamma   90.00
#
_symmetry.space_group_name_H-M   'P 1'
#
loop_
_entity.id
_entity.type
_entity.pdbx_description
1 polymer ?
#
loop_
_entity_poly.entity_id
_entity_poly.type
_entity_poly.pdbx_seq_one_letter_code
_entity_poly.pdbx_strand_id
1 'polypeptide(L)'
;MSSNDLIKVVFTPEERDAINQSLQAVADIINAKAPVLSNDDRRKYGSVADRNKLVINKAKTYLGQFPQFKPVKLDNAEFTNDYESRSDIETFMMNMADLQRKLTDIKILLDHDNYQAALAFYRSVRYNAQEKVASAIPIYNDLKQYFTHSESNAEEEEAE
;
A
#
# COMPACT_ATOMS: atom_id res chain seq x y z
N MET A 1 -1.25 34.37 6.92
CA MET A 1 -2.08 33.60 7.88
C MET A 1 -1.84 32.14 7.56
N SER A 2 -1.28 31.41 8.52
CA SER A 2 -0.68 30.08 8.34
C SER A 2 -1.68 29.12 7.69
N SER A 3 -1.35 28.58 6.51
CA SER A 3 -2.06 27.39 6.02
C SER A 3 -1.89 26.34 7.11
N ASN A 4 -3.00 25.86 7.65
CA ASN A 4 -3.01 24.93 8.78
C ASN A 4 -2.76 23.52 8.24
N ASP A 5 -1.66 23.37 7.50
CA ASP A 5 -1.28 22.11 6.87
C ASP A 5 -0.98 21.11 7.97
N LEU A 6 -1.60 19.93 7.88
CA LEU A 6 -1.35 18.82 8.79
C LEU A 6 0.07 18.28 8.61
N ILE A 7 0.65 18.40 7.41
CA ILE A 7 2.01 17.98 7.13
C ILE A 7 2.68 18.83 6.05
N LYS A 8 4.01 18.96 6.09
CA LYS A 8 4.81 19.57 5.02
C LYS A 8 5.87 18.59 4.58
N VAL A 9 5.60 17.90 3.46
CA VAL A 9 6.50 16.91 2.86
C VAL A 9 6.74 17.29 1.41
N VAL A 10 8.02 17.31 1.02
CA VAL A 10 8.46 17.44 -0.36
C VAL A 10 9.58 16.43 -0.56
N PHE A 11 9.46 15.59 -1.58
CA PHE A 11 10.55 14.73 -2.01
C PHE A 11 11.38 15.47 -3.06
N THR A 12 12.68 15.67 -2.79
CA THR A 12 13.58 16.28 -3.78
C THR A 12 13.67 15.41 -5.03
N PRO A 13 14.10 15.95 -6.19
CA PRO A 13 14.38 15.13 -7.37
C PRO A 13 15.31 13.95 -7.05
N GLU A 14 16.37 14.21 -6.27
CA GLU A 14 17.38 13.21 -5.90
C GLU A 14 16.77 12.11 -5.02
N GLU A 15 15.93 12.46 -4.05
CA GLU A 15 15.22 11.48 -3.21
C GLU A 15 14.27 10.61 -4.02
N ARG A 16 13.53 11.21 -4.96
CA ARG A 16 12.62 10.48 -5.86
C ARG A 16 13.37 9.51 -6.75
N ASP A 17 14.48 9.94 -7.33
CA ASP A 17 15.31 9.10 -8.18
C ASP A 17 15.92 7.94 -7.38
N ALA A 18 16.41 8.21 -6.16
CA ALA A 18 16.95 7.18 -5.28
C ALA A 18 15.89 6.13 -4.89
N ILE A 19 14.65 6.56 -4.57
CA ILE A 19 13.54 5.65 -4.27
C ILE A 19 13.21 4.79 -5.50
N ASN A 20 13.05 5.41 -6.67
CA ASN A 20 12.70 4.69 -7.90
C ASN A 20 13.78 3.68 -8.31
N GLN A 21 15.05 4.07 -8.23
CA GLN A 21 16.16 3.17 -8.54
C GLN A 21 16.22 1.99 -7.55
N SER A 22 15.97 2.25 -6.27
CA SER A 22 15.95 1.20 -5.24
C SER A 22 14.80 0.22 -5.45
N LEU A 23 13.60 0.73 -5.78
CA LEU A 23 12.45 -0.10 -6.10
C LEU A 23 12.70 -0.95 -7.35
N GLN A 24 13.35 -0.39 -8.38
CA GLN A 24 13.72 -1.14 -9.58
C GLN A 24 14.71 -2.26 -9.25
N ALA A 25 15.75 -1.97 -8.45
CA ALA A 25 16.72 -2.99 -8.04
C ALA A 25 16.06 -4.13 -7.25
N VAL A 26 15.13 -3.81 -6.35
CA VAL A 26 14.33 -4.81 -5.62
C VAL A 26 13.46 -5.63 -6.59
N ALA A 27 12.78 -4.96 -7.53
CA ALA A 27 11.94 -5.63 -8.51
C ALA A 27 12.74 -6.58 -9.41
N ASP A 28 13.93 -6.18 -9.87
CA ASP A 28 14.80 -7.02 -10.71
C ASP A 28 15.21 -8.31 -10.00
N ILE A 29 15.59 -8.23 -8.72
CA ILE A 29 15.95 -9.39 -7.89
C ILE A 29 14.76 -10.34 -7.73
N ILE A 30 13.57 -9.80 -7.44
CA ILE A 30 12.36 -10.59 -7.23
C ILE A 30 11.90 -11.23 -8.55
N ASN A 31 11.85 -10.47 -9.64
CA ASN A 31 11.39 -10.95 -10.94
C ASN A 31 12.28 -12.07 -11.49
N ALA A 32 13.57 -12.06 -11.19
CA ALA A 32 14.49 -13.14 -11.57
C ALA A 32 14.19 -14.48 -10.86
N LYS A 33 13.41 -14.47 -9.77
CA LYS A 33 13.12 -15.63 -8.91
C LYS A 33 11.64 -15.99 -8.85
N ALA A 34 10.75 -15.04 -9.10
CA ALA A 34 9.32 -15.17 -8.88
C ALA A 34 8.64 -16.04 -9.96
N PRO A 35 7.95 -17.13 -9.58
CA PRO A 35 7.10 -17.84 -10.52
C PRO A 35 5.79 -17.08 -10.77
N VAL A 36 5.20 -17.28 -11.94
CA VAL A 36 3.83 -16.83 -12.22
C VAL A 36 2.86 -17.94 -11.82
N LEU A 37 1.99 -17.67 -10.84
CA LEU A 37 0.96 -18.61 -10.39
C LEU A 37 -0.39 -18.30 -11.02
N SER A 38 -1.06 -19.34 -11.55
CA SER A 38 -2.47 -19.25 -11.94
C SER A 38 -3.37 -19.09 -10.70
N ASN A 39 -4.64 -18.71 -10.90
CA ASN A 39 -5.62 -18.64 -9.81
C ASN A 39 -5.81 -20.02 -9.14
N ASP A 40 -5.77 -21.10 -9.92
CA ASP A 40 -5.91 -22.46 -9.41
C ASP A 40 -4.68 -22.90 -8.62
N ASP A 41 -3.47 -22.56 -9.07
CA ASP A 41 -2.24 -22.81 -8.32
C ASP A 41 -2.22 -22.04 -7.00
N ARG A 42 -2.67 -20.78 -7.01
CA ARG A 42 -2.80 -19.97 -5.79
C ARG A 42 -3.75 -20.62 -4.79
N ARG A 43 -4.90 -21.12 -5.24
CA ARG A 43 -5.86 -21.82 -4.37
C ARG A 43 -5.30 -23.15 -3.84
N LYS A 44 -4.67 -23.93 -4.72
CA LYS A 44 -4.13 -25.25 -4.40
C LYS A 44 -2.96 -25.16 -3.41
N TYR A 45 -1.95 -24.37 -3.73
CA TYR A 45 -0.71 -24.28 -2.96
C TYR A 45 -0.75 -23.22 -1.84
N GLY A 46 -1.64 -22.23 -1.93
CA GLY A 46 -1.85 -21.23 -0.86
C GLY A 46 -2.55 -21.78 0.38
N SER A 47 -2.94 -23.06 0.39
CA SER A 47 -3.57 -23.74 1.52
C SER A 47 -2.63 -23.96 2.72
N VAL A 48 -1.33 -23.70 2.57
CA VAL A 48 -0.37 -23.59 3.68
C VAL A 48 -0.59 -22.26 4.42
N ALA A 49 -1.75 -22.13 5.07
CA ALA A 49 -2.10 -21.01 5.93
C ALA A 49 -1.32 -21.07 7.25
N ASP A 50 -1.51 -20.06 8.11
CA ASP A 50 -0.71 -19.85 9.33
C ASP A 50 -0.63 -21.07 10.27
N ARG A 51 -1.70 -21.86 10.38
CA ARG A 51 -1.70 -23.08 11.20
C ARG A 51 -0.71 -24.14 10.69
N ASN A 52 -0.51 -24.24 9.38
CA ASN A 52 0.42 -25.20 8.78
C ASN A 52 1.87 -24.69 8.84
N LYS A 53 2.10 -23.38 8.92
CA LYS A 53 3.44 -22.82 9.17
C LYS A 53 4.01 -23.26 10.53
N LEU A 54 3.17 -23.36 11.57
CA LEU A 54 3.59 -23.88 12.88
C LEU A 54 4.07 -25.33 12.80
N VAL A 55 3.46 -26.15 11.95
CA VAL A 55 3.89 -27.54 11.70
C VAL A 55 5.28 -27.55 11.07
N ILE A 56 5.52 -26.71 10.05
CA ILE A 56 6.82 -26.57 9.39
C ILE A 56 7.91 -26.16 10.40
N ASN A 57 7.63 -25.16 11.25
CA ASN A 57 8.55 -24.71 12.30
C ASN A 57 8.92 -25.86 13.26
N LYS A 58 7.91 -26.58 13.77
CA LYS A 58 8.15 -27.71 14.68
C LYS A 58 8.88 -28.86 14.00
N ALA A 59 8.53 -29.19 12.75
CA ALA A 59 9.22 -30.22 11.98
C ALA A 59 10.70 -29.88 11.78
N LYS A 60 11.02 -28.63 11.44
CA LYS A 60 12.42 -28.16 11.32
C LYS A 60 13.18 -28.31 12.63
N THR A 61 12.58 -27.92 13.77
CA THR A 61 13.18 -28.12 15.09
C THR A 61 13.44 -29.59 15.40
N TYR A 62 12.42 -30.45 15.24
CA TYR A 62 12.54 -31.87 15.59
C TYR A 62 13.45 -32.65 14.66
N LEU A 63 13.51 -32.29 13.37
CA LEU A 63 14.43 -32.93 12.44
C LEU A 63 15.90 -32.67 12.83
N GLY A 64 16.19 -31.48 13.36
CA GLY A 64 17.52 -31.16 13.91
C GLY A 64 17.84 -31.89 15.22
N GLN A 65 16.84 -32.09 16.09
CA GLN A 65 17.02 -32.78 17.37
C GLN A 65 17.08 -34.31 17.23
N PHE A 66 16.34 -34.86 16.27
CA PHE A 66 16.17 -36.31 16.09
C PHE A 66 16.46 -36.73 14.65
N PRO A 67 17.72 -36.62 14.18
CA PRO A 67 18.10 -36.91 12.80
C PRO A 67 17.84 -38.37 12.38
N GLN A 68 17.69 -39.30 13.33
CA GLN A 68 17.33 -40.69 13.05
C GLN A 68 15.93 -40.85 12.44
N PHE A 69 15.04 -39.86 12.62
CA PHE A 69 13.71 -39.85 12.02
C PHE A 69 13.68 -39.17 10.65
N LYS A 70 14.84 -38.73 10.13
CA LYS A 70 14.93 -38.14 8.78
C LYS A 70 14.43 -39.16 7.76
N PRO A 71 13.40 -38.83 6.96
CA PRO A 71 12.99 -39.69 5.85
C PRO A 71 14.13 -39.87 4.86
N VAL A 72 14.29 -41.09 4.32
CA VAL A 72 15.37 -41.42 3.37
C VAL A 72 15.35 -40.52 2.13
N LYS A 73 14.15 -40.16 1.67
CA LYS A 73 13.95 -39.34 0.47
C LYS A 73 14.01 -37.83 0.74
N LEU A 74 14.13 -37.40 1.99
CA LEU A 74 14.19 -35.97 2.31
C LEU A 74 15.61 -35.44 2.08
N ASP A 75 15.73 -34.48 1.18
CA ASP A 75 16.90 -33.61 1.12
C ASP A 75 16.81 -32.57 2.24
N ASN A 76 17.65 -32.74 3.27
CA ASN A 76 17.66 -31.85 4.42
C ASN A 76 18.29 -30.49 4.08
N ALA A 77 19.20 -30.42 3.12
CA ALA A 77 19.80 -29.15 2.71
C ALA A 77 18.74 -28.31 2.00
N GLU A 78 18.01 -28.89 1.05
CA GLU A 78 16.94 -28.18 0.34
C GLU A 78 15.81 -27.74 1.27
N PHE A 79 15.35 -28.62 2.17
CA PHE A 79 14.35 -28.23 3.16
C PHE A 79 14.81 -27.07 4.07
N THR A 80 16.11 -26.97 4.33
CA THR A 80 16.68 -25.85 5.08
C THR A 80 16.69 -24.57 4.26
N ASN A 81 17.14 -24.65 3.01
CA ASN A 81 17.14 -23.51 2.08
C ASN A 81 15.73 -22.94 1.88
N ASP A 82 14.73 -23.80 1.72
CA ASP A 82 13.32 -23.42 1.61
C ASP A 82 12.82 -22.72 2.87
N TYR A 83 13.17 -23.27 4.04
CA TYR A 83 12.78 -22.74 5.34
C TYR A 83 13.38 -21.35 5.61
N GLU A 84 14.64 -21.14 5.24
CA GLU A 84 15.33 -19.86 5.41
C GLU A 84 14.81 -18.84 4.40
N SER A 85 14.70 -19.22 3.13
CA SER A 85 14.20 -18.34 2.06
C SER A 85 12.78 -17.84 2.34
N ARG A 86 11.88 -18.69 2.86
CA ARG A 86 10.53 -18.23 3.25
C ARG A 86 10.55 -17.24 4.42
N SER A 87 11.51 -17.36 5.33
CA SER A 87 11.67 -16.44 6.47
C SER A 87 12.18 -15.08 6.02
N ASP A 88 13.11 -15.07 5.07
CA ASP A 88 13.61 -13.85 4.44
C ASP A 88 12.49 -13.15 3.66
N ILE A 89 11.71 -13.89 2.86
CA ILE A 89 10.55 -13.36 2.13
C ILE A 89 9.53 -12.75 3.09
N GLU A 90 9.22 -13.42 4.19
CA GLU A 90 8.29 -12.89 5.20
C GLU A 90 8.81 -11.56 5.79
N THR A 91 10.11 -11.45 6.06
CA THR A 91 10.74 -10.21 6.53
C THR A 91 10.67 -9.10 5.47
N PHE A 92 10.93 -9.41 4.19
CA PHE A 92 10.81 -8.44 3.10
C PHE A 92 9.39 -7.92 2.97
N MET A 93 8.38 -8.81 3.04
CA MET A 93 6.98 -8.44 2.99
C MET A 93 6.58 -7.52 4.15
N MET A 94 7.03 -7.81 5.37
CA MET A 94 6.77 -6.93 6.53
C MET A 94 7.37 -5.53 6.34
N ASN A 95 8.61 -5.44 5.87
CA ASN A 95 9.27 -4.16 5.62
C ASN A 95 8.57 -3.34 4.53
N MET A 96 8.18 -3.99 3.43
CA MET A 96 7.43 -3.32 2.35
C MET A 96 6.04 -2.85 2.83
N ALA A 97 5.36 -3.66 3.64
CA ALA A 97 4.07 -3.28 4.21
C ALA A 97 4.17 -2.06 5.14
N ASP A 98 5.22 -1.96 5.97
CA ASP A 98 5.44 -0.78 6.82
C ASP A 98 5.75 0.48 5.99
N LEU A 99 6.55 0.35 4.92
CA LEU A 99 6.80 1.46 3.99
C LEU A 99 5.51 1.92 3.30
N GLN A 100 4.70 0.97 2.81
CA GLN A 100 3.42 1.28 2.20
C GLN A 100 2.48 2.01 3.17
N ARG A 101 2.41 1.55 4.42
CA ARG A 101 1.62 2.20 5.48
C ARG A 101 2.08 3.64 5.69
N LYS A 102 3.38 3.88 5.89
CA LYS A 102 3.95 5.24 6.08
C LYS A 102 3.66 6.16 4.90
N LEU A 103 3.82 5.68 3.66
CA LEU A 103 3.50 6.46 2.46
C LEU A 103 2.01 6.77 2.37
N THR A 104 1.15 5.82 2.76
CA THR A 104 -0.30 6.03 2.82
C THR A 104 -0.67 7.09 3.84
N ASP A 105 -0.08 7.05 5.04
CA ASP A 105 -0.31 8.03 6.10
C ASP A 105 0.07 9.45 5.62
N ILE A 106 1.25 9.60 5.00
CA ILE A 106 1.70 10.87 4.39
C ILE A 106 0.71 11.34 3.33
N LYS A 107 0.29 10.45 2.44
CA LYS A 107 -0.65 10.77 1.35
C LYS A 107 -1.99 11.24 1.88
N ILE A 108 -2.55 10.58 2.90
CA ILE A 108 -3.82 10.97 3.52
C ILE A 108 -3.75 12.42 4.03
N LEU A 109 -2.68 12.78 4.72
CA LEU A 109 -2.50 14.12 5.27
C LEU A 109 -2.35 15.17 4.14
N LEU A 110 -1.54 14.87 3.12
CA LEU A 110 -1.38 15.76 1.97
C LEU A 110 -2.68 15.91 1.15
N ASP A 111 -3.45 14.84 0.96
CA ASP A 111 -4.74 14.87 0.27
C ASP A 111 -5.74 15.74 1.03
N HIS A 112 -5.79 15.61 2.36
CA HIS A 112 -6.61 16.45 3.22
C HIS A 112 -6.23 17.93 3.06
N ASP A 113 -4.95 18.26 3.16
CA ASP A 113 -4.46 19.64 3.03
C ASP A 113 -4.79 20.23 1.65
N ASN A 114 -4.55 19.45 0.58
CA ASN A 114 -4.90 19.82 -0.78
C ASN A 114 -6.42 20.05 -0.94
N TYR A 115 -7.25 19.20 -0.33
CA TYR A 115 -8.69 19.36 -0.38
C TYR A 115 -9.17 20.61 0.35
N GLN A 116 -8.61 20.93 1.52
CA GLN A 116 -8.94 22.18 2.23
C GLN A 116 -8.55 23.41 1.40
N ALA A 117 -7.38 23.40 0.74
CA ALA A 117 -6.97 24.45 -0.18
C ALA A 117 -7.93 24.57 -1.38
N ALA A 118 -8.34 23.44 -1.96
CA ALA A 118 -9.32 23.41 -3.04
C ALA A 118 -10.70 23.96 -2.62
N LEU A 119 -11.17 23.64 -1.41
CA LEU A 119 -12.40 24.21 -0.84
C LEU A 119 -12.31 25.72 -0.65
N ALA A 120 -11.18 26.23 -0.15
CA ALA A 120 -10.96 27.66 -0.01
C ALA A 120 -10.97 28.37 -1.38
N PHE A 121 -10.32 27.77 -2.38
CA PHE A 121 -10.36 28.27 -3.76
C PHE A 121 -11.78 28.27 -4.33
N TYR A 122 -12.52 27.16 -4.19
CA TYR A 122 -13.91 27.06 -4.63
C TYR A 122 -14.80 28.14 -4.01
N ARG A 123 -14.69 28.39 -2.71
CA ARG A 123 -15.43 29.47 -2.01
C ARG A 123 -15.11 30.85 -2.60
N SER A 124 -13.83 31.12 -2.87
CA SER A 124 -13.38 32.36 -3.51
C SER A 124 -13.98 32.52 -4.92
N VAL A 125 -13.94 31.47 -5.74
CA VAL A 125 -14.51 31.49 -7.10
C VAL A 125 -16.03 31.69 -7.05
N ARG A 126 -16.73 31.01 -6.14
CA ARG A 126 -18.18 31.18 -5.93
C ARG A 126 -18.53 32.63 -5.59
N TYR A 127 -17.80 33.26 -4.67
CA TYR A 127 -18.00 34.66 -4.31
C TYR A 127 -17.82 35.59 -5.51
N ASN A 128 -16.72 35.43 -6.26
CA ASN A 128 -16.44 36.28 -7.44
C ASN A 128 -17.48 36.08 -8.56
N ALA A 129 -18.00 34.87 -8.73
CA ALA A 129 -19.09 34.61 -9.67
C ALA A 129 -20.39 35.33 -9.26
N GLN A 130 -20.69 35.39 -7.96
CA GLN A 130 -21.84 36.16 -7.43
C GLN A 130 -21.68 37.67 -7.66
N GLU A 131 -20.44 38.18 -7.52
CA GLU A 131 -20.07 39.56 -7.87
C GLU A 131 -19.98 39.81 -9.40
N LYS A 132 -20.40 38.83 -10.22
CA LYS A 132 -20.46 38.91 -11.70
C LYS A 132 -19.10 39.13 -12.36
N VAL A 133 -18.01 38.68 -11.74
CA VAL A 133 -16.70 38.62 -12.40
C VAL A 133 -16.75 37.60 -13.54
N ALA A 134 -16.68 38.07 -14.78
CA ALA A 134 -16.93 37.26 -15.97
C ALA A 134 -16.08 35.98 -16.05
N SER A 135 -14.82 36.04 -15.63
CA SER A 135 -13.91 34.88 -15.62
C SER A 135 -14.23 33.85 -14.53
N ALA A 136 -14.88 34.24 -13.44
CA ALA A 136 -15.18 33.35 -12.31
C ALA A 136 -16.43 32.48 -12.57
N ILE A 137 -17.40 32.97 -13.35
CA ILE A 137 -18.65 32.27 -13.66
C ILE A 137 -18.42 30.89 -14.31
N PRO A 138 -17.64 30.75 -15.41
CA PRO A 138 -17.42 29.43 -16.02
C PRO A 138 -16.65 28.48 -15.09
N ILE A 139 -15.68 28.99 -14.32
CA ILE A 139 -14.91 28.19 -13.34
C ILE A 139 -15.83 27.69 -12.22
N TYR A 140 -16.71 28.55 -11.70
CA TYR A 140 -17.69 28.15 -10.68
C TYR A 140 -18.63 27.06 -11.18
N ASN A 141 -19.18 27.23 -12.39
CA ASN A 141 -20.12 26.26 -12.96
C ASN A 141 -19.46 24.90 -13.17
N ASP A 142 -18.21 24.88 -13.62
CA ASP A 142 -17.43 23.65 -13.77
C ASP A 142 -17.14 22.99 -12.42
N LEU A 143 -16.67 23.74 -11.41
CA LEU A 143 -16.36 23.15 -10.11
C LEU A 143 -17.60 22.71 -9.33
N LYS A 144 -18.73 23.43 -9.46
CA LYS A 144 -19.97 23.17 -8.72
C LYS A 144 -20.50 21.74 -8.98
N GLN A 145 -20.32 21.19 -10.18
CA GLN A 145 -20.82 19.85 -10.53
C GLN A 145 -20.28 18.73 -9.62
N TYR A 146 -19.10 18.94 -9.03
CA TYR A 146 -18.45 17.98 -8.13
C TYR A 146 -18.95 18.08 -6.67
N PHE A 147 -19.69 19.14 -6.32
CA PHE A 147 -20.23 19.34 -4.97
C PHE A 147 -21.72 19.03 -4.84
N THR A 148 -22.44 18.90 -5.96
CA THR A 148 -23.90 18.62 -5.96
C THR A 148 -24.25 17.17 -5.63
N HIS A 149 -23.27 16.29 -5.51
CA HIS A 149 -23.45 14.88 -5.15
C HIS A 149 -23.20 14.59 -3.66
N SER A 150 -22.78 15.56 -2.85
CA SER A 150 -22.51 15.34 -1.42
C SER A 150 -23.76 15.36 -0.54
N GLU A 151 -24.89 15.87 -1.04
CA GLU A 151 -26.15 15.89 -0.28
C GLU A 151 -26.86 14.53 -0.28
N SER A 152 -26.65 13.67 -1.29
CA SER A 152 -27.32 12.36 -1.34
C SER A 152 -26.71 11.30 -0.42
N ASN A 153 -25.42 11.41 -0.05
CA ASN A 153 -24.78 10.43 0.84
C ASN A 153 -24.98 10.73 2.33
N ALA A 154 -25.36 11.96 2.70
CA ALA A 154 -25.66 12.31 4.08
C ALA A 154 -27.01 11.75 4.56
N GLU A 155 -27.95 11.52 3.64
CA GLU A 155 -29.26 10.94 3.96
C GLU A 155 -29.23 9.39 4.07
N GLU A 156 -28.23 8.73 3.49
CA GLU A 156 -28.06 7.27 3.57
C GLU A 156 -27.33 6.82 4.85
N GLU A 157 -26.44 7.63 5.43
CA GLU A 157 -25.76 7.32 6.71
C GLU A 157 -26.64 7.57 7.96
N GLU A 158 -27.73 8.35 7.86
CA GLU A 158 -28.71 8.50 8.95
C GLU A 158 -29.82 7.43 8.92
N ALA A 159 -29.81 6.54 7.91
CA ALA A 159 -30.82 5.50 7.70
C ALA A 159 -30.33 4.06 7.98
N GLU A 160 -29.07 3.87 8.41
CA GLU A 160 -28.52 2.61 8.94
C GLU A 160 -28.25 2.66 10.45
#